data_AF-A0A7X9MUJ1-F1
#
_entry.id   AF-A0A7X9MUJ1-F1
#
_cell.length_a   1.000
_cell.length_b   1.000
_cell.length_c   1.000
_cell.angle_alpha   90.00
_cell.angle_beta   90.00
_cell.angle_gamma   90.00
#
_symmetry.space_group_name_H-M   'P 1'
#
loop_
_entity.id
_entity.type
_entity.pdbx_description
1 polymer ?
#
loop_
_entity_poly.entity_id
_entity_poly.type
_entity_poly.pdbx_seq_one_letter_code
_entity_poly.pdbx_strand_id
1 'polypeptide(L)'
;MKRPLGVFFISYFYIFGAVVLIFTAVFINPDAEEFGIADRFGLPNFPEQPFRIILAVVSLVIINGYMRLKRWGFWLMILYSFGFGLISYILLFSNNQQPFIGNFIWSVIVLIYTLYVRKSFFHVEKSF
;
A
#
# COMPACT_ATOMS: atom_id res chain seq x y z
N MET A 1 17.07 -17.40 6.36
CA MET A 1 16.91 -17.30 4.89
C MET A 1 17.15 -15.87 4.47
N LYS A 2 17.79 -15.62 3.32
CA LYS A 2 17.89 -14.26 2.78
C LYS A 2 16.49 -13.75 2.43
N ARG A 3 16.18 -12.51 2.79
CA ARG A 3 14.91 -11.86 2.44
C ARG A 3 14.75 -11.83 0.91
N PRO A 4 13.59 -12.21 0.34
CA PRO A 4 13.38 -12.09 -1.09
C PRO A 4 13.56 -10.65 -1.56
N LEU A 5 14.21 -10.45 -2.72
CA LEU A 5 14.53 -9.11 -3.23
C LEU A 5 13.27 -8.25 -3.47
N GLY A 6 12.18 -8.85 -3.96
CA GLY A 6 10.93 -8.12 -4.16
C GLY A 6 10.26 -7.71 -2.85
N VAL A 7 10.40 -8.50 -1.77
CA VAL A 7 9.96 -8.06 -0.43
C VAL A 7 10.73 -6.82 -0.02
N PHE A 8 12.04 -6.77 -0.30
CA PHE A 8 12.84 -5.58 -0.04
C PHE A 8 12.35 -4.38 -0.85
N PHE A 9 12.23 -4.53 -2.16
CA PHE A 9 11.82 -3.45 -3.06
C PHE A 9 10.45 -2.88 -2.70
N ILE A 10 9.45 -3.75 -2.51
CA ILE A 10 8.09 -3.38 -2.14
C ILE A 10 8.10 -2.62 -0.80
N SER A 11 8.82 -3.13 0.21
CA SER A 11 8.90 -2.45 1.51
C SER A 11 9.47 -1.04 1.40
N TYR A 12 10.56 -0.84 0.66
CA TYR A 12 11.15 0.50 0.52
C TYR A 12 10.28 1.44 -0.32
N PHE A 13 9.59 0.92 -1.33
CA PHE A 13 8.62 1.70 -2.11
C PHE A 13 7.51 2.26 -1.21
N TYR A 14 6.92 1.43 -0.34
CA TYR A 14 5.88 1.87 0.58
C TYR A 14 6.40 2.75 1.72
N ILE A 15 7.64 2.55 2.20
CA ILE A 15 8.29 3.46 3.16
C ILE A 15 8.47 4.84 2.53
N PHE A 16 9.00 4.89 1.31
CA PHE A 16 9.14 6.13 0.56
C PHE A 16 7.78 6.82 0.36
N GLY A 17 6.76 6.06 -0.05
CA GLY A 17 5.39 6.57 -0.17
C GLY A 17 4.85 7.15 1.15
N ALA A 18 5.08 6.48 2.28
CA ALA A 18 4.67 6.99 3.59
C ALA A 18 5.39 8.29 3.97
N VAL A 19 6.69 8.42 3.67
CA VAL A 19 7.44 9.67 3.87
C VAL A 19 6.88 10.79 3.00
N VAL A 20 6.58 10.50 1.73
CA VAL A 20 5.95 11.47 0.82
C VAL A 20 4.59 11.89 1.37
N LEU A 21 3.74 10.95 1.82
CA LEU A 21 2.43 11.27 2.38
C LEU A 21 2.51 12.17 3.63
N ILE A 22 3.46 11.91 4.53
CA ILE A 22 3.67 12.75 5.72
C ILE A 22 4.15 14.14 5.31
N PHE A 23 5.12 14.21 4.39
CA PHE A 23 5.63 15.48 3.89
C PHE A 23 4.53 16.30 3.23
N THR A 24 3.75 15.71 2.32
CA THR A 24 2.68 16.42 1.63
C THR A 24 1.48 16.72 2.53
N ALA A 25 1.29 16.01 3.64
CA ALA A 25 0.25 16.35 4.62
C ALA A 25 0.59 17.63 5.40
N VAL A 26 1.87 17.91 5.65
CA VAL A 26 2.33 19.06 6.45
C VAL A 26 2.62 20.28 5.58
N PHE A 27 3.22 20.08 4.40
CA PHE A 27 3.80 21.17 3.61
C PHE A 27 3.02 21.53 2.33
N ILE A 28 2.06 20.72 1.90
CA ILE A 28 1.35 20.93 0.62
C ILE A 28 -0.15 21.11 0.87
N ASN A 29 -0.71 22.12 0.22
CA ASN A 29 -2.14 22.37 0.29
C ASN A 29 -2.92 21.29 -0.48
N PRO A 30 -3.95 20.64 0.10
CA PRO A 30 -4.61 19.49 -0.52
C PRO A 30 -5.36 19.82 -1.81
N ASP A 31 -5.81 21.07 -1.96
CA ASP A 31 -6.65 21.54 -3.07
C ASP A 31 -5.88 21.74 -4.40
N ALA A 32 -4.60 21.36 -4.45
CA ALA A 32 -3.75 21.52 -5.62
C ALA A 32 -3.90 20.39 -6.67
N GLU A 33 -4.53 19.27 -6.31
CA GLU A 33 -4.70 18.10 -7.19
C GLU A 33 -6.17 17.87 -7.56
N GLU A 34 -6.43 17.45 -8.81
CA GLU A 34 -7.79 17.11 -9.30
C GLU A 34 -8.39 15.89 -8.57
N PHE A 35 -7.55 14.95 -8.15
CA PHE A 35 -7.93 13.82 -7.30
C PHE A 35 -6.97 13.72 -6.13
N GLY A 36 -7.47 14.00 -4.93
CA GLY A 36 -6.77 13.85 -3.68
C GLY A 36 -6.45 12.39 -3.35
N ILE A 37 -5.69 12.17 -2.27
CA ILE A 37 -5.35 10.82 -1.83
C ILE A 37 -6.58 10.08 -1.31
N ALA A 38 -7.51 10.76 -0.64
CA ALA A 38 -8.78 10.18 -0.18
C ALA A 38 -9.69 9.79 -1.36
N ASP A 39 -9.74 10.60 -2.42
CA ASP A 39 -10.46 10.26 -3.66
C ASP A 39 -9.94 8.96 -4.27
N ARG A 40 -8.61 8.78 -4.27
CA ARG A 40 -7.96 7.55 -4.77
C ARG A 40 -8.30 6.31 -3.97
N PHE A 41 -8.82 6.49 -2.75
CA PHE A 41 -9.32 5.42 -1.89
C PHE A 41 -10.86 5.36 -1.85
N GLY A 42 -11.55 6.09 -2.73
CA GLY A 42 -13.02 6.09 -2.82
C GLY A 42 -13.71 6.87 -1.71
N LEU A 43 -13.01 7.82 -1.08
CA LEU A 43 -13.50 8.60 0.06
C LEU A 43 -13.49 10.11 -0.25
N PRO A 44 -14.27 10.60 -1.22
CA PRO A 44 -14.16 11.97 -1.73
C PRO A 44 -14.53 13.07 -0.72
N ASN A 45 -15.29 12.72 0.32
CA ASN A 45 -15.69 13.68 1.36
C ASN A 45 -14.83 13.59 2.63
N PHE A 46 -13.77 12.76 2.61
CA PHE A 46 -12.93 12.58 3.79
C PHE A 46 -11.78 13.61 3.78
N PRO A 47 -11.46 14.26 4.92
CA PRO A 47 -10.42 15.28 4.93
C PRO A 47 -9.04 14.73 4.54
N GLU A 48 -8.42 15.35 3.53
CA GLU A 48 -7.19 14.87 2.89
C GLU A 48 -5.99 14.75 3.84
N GLN A 49 -5.69 15.80 4.61
CA GLN A 49 -4.50 15.83 5.48
C GLN A 49 -4.50 14.71 6.53
N PRO A 50 -5.57 14.50 7.34
CA PRO A 50 -5.59 13.38 8.28
C PRO A 50 -5.61 12.04 7.54
N PHE A 51 -6.24 11.94 6.36
CA PHE A 51 -6.20 10.70 5.58
C PHE A 51 -4.78 10.31 5.17
N ARG A 52 -3.98 11.26 4.68
CA ARG A 52 -2.57 11.04 4.33
C ARG A 52 -1.76 10.52 5.52
N ILE A 53 -1.96 11.10 6.71
CA ILE A 53 -1.30 10.66 7.94
C ILE A 53 -1.74 9.24 8.32
N ILE A 54 -3.05 8.98 8.33
CA ILE A 54 -3.61 7.64 8.64
C ILE A 54 -3.05 6.61 7.67
N LEU A 55 -3.07 6.89 6.36
CA LEU A 55 -2.58 5.99 5.34
C LEU A 55 -1.08 5.73 5.46
N ALA A 56 -0.28 6.75 5.80
CA ALA A 56 1.14 6.58 6.06
C ALA A 56 1.39 5.65 7.26
N VAL A 57 0.69 5.86 8.37
CA VAL A 57 0.81 5.04 9.58
C VAL A 57 0.40 3.59 9.29
N VAL A 58 -0.76 3.38 8.66
CA VAL A 58 -1.24 2.04 8.28
C VAL A 58 -0.22 1.36 7.36
N SER A 59 0.27 2.07 6.34
CA SER A 59 1.29 1.55 5.42
C SER A 59 2.55 1.11 6.16
N LEU A 60 3.07 1.92 7.09
CA LEU A 60 4.25 1.59 7.89
C LEU A 60 4.03 0.36 8.79
N VAL A 61 2.84 0.19 9.37
CA VAL A 61 2.49 -0.99 10.16
C VAL A 61 2.51 -2.25 9.29
N ILE A 62 1.87 -2.21 8.13
CA ILE A 62 1.85 -3.33 7.17
C ILE A 62 3.27 -3.69 6.75
N ILE A 63 4.06 -2.69 6.37
CA ILE A 63 5.44 -2.90 5.91
C ILE A 63 6.36 -3.41 7.01
N ASN A 64 6.20 -2.97 8.26
CA ASN A 64 6.98 -3.50 9.36
C ASN A 64 6.79 -5.03 9.51
N GLY A 65 5.56 -5.52 9.37
CA GLY A 65 5.28 -6.96 9.38
C GLY A 65 5.80 -7.66 8.13
N TYR A 66 5.55 -7.07 6.96
CA TYR A 66 5.91 -7.63 5.66
C TYR A 66 7.44 -7.76 5.52
N MET A 67 8.18 -6.72 5.90
CA MET A 67 9.63 -6.67 5.82
C MET A 67 10.33 -7.68 6.74
N ARG A 68 9.69 -8.00 7.88
CA ARG A 68 10.14 -9.00 8.85
C ARG A 68 9.64 -10.42 8.53
N LEU A 69 9.00 -10.62 7.37
CA LEU A 69 8.43 -11.90 6.93
C LEU A 69 7.45 -12.51 7.95
N LYS A 70 6.74 -11.68 8.73
CA LYS A 70 5.78 -12.15 9.72
C LYS A 70 4.45 -12.54 9.05
N ARG A 71 3.80 -13.58 9.57
CA ARG A 71 2.51 -14.10 9.05
C ARG A 71 1.41 -13.02 8.99
N TRP A 72 1.33 -12.16 10.00
CA TRP A 72 0.35 -11.07 10.00
C TRP A 72 0.66 -10.01 8.93
N GLY A 73 1.94 -9.72 8.67
CA GLY A 73 2.36 -8.79 7.62
C GLY A 73 2.04 -9.30 6.22
N PHE A 74 2.14 -10.62 6.01
CA PHE A 74 1.66 -11.26 4.78
C PHE A 74 0.16 -11.02 4.58
N TRP A 75 -0.67 -11.34 5.56
CA TRP A 75 -2.13 -11.21 5.43
C TRP A 75 -2.57 -9.76 5.27
N LEU A 76 -1.96 -8.82 6.00
CA LEU A 76 -2.25 -7.41 5.82
C LEU A 76 -1.84 -6.90 4.43
N MET A 77 -0.71 -7.36 3.88
CA MET A 77 -0.30 -6.98 2.51
C MET A 77 -1.27 -7.54 1.46
N ILE A 78 -1.74 -8.78 1.63
CA ILE A 78 -2.78 -9.37 0.76
C ILE A 78 -4.06 -8.53 0.84
N LEU A 79 -4.56 -8.26 2.05
CA LEU A 79 -5.79 -7.49 2.26
C LEU A 79 -5.68 -6.09 1.66
N TYR A 80 -4.56 -5.40 1.92
CA TYR A 80 -4.30 -4.07 1.40
C TYR A 80 -4.24 -4.06 -0.13
N SER A 81 -3.45 -4.94 -0.74
CA SER A 81 -3.28 -4.97 -2.20
C SER A 81 -4.56 -5.37 -2.91
N PHE A 82 -5.30 -6.35 -2.37
CA PHE A 82 -6.58 -6.76 -2.94
C PHE A 82 -7.64 -5.66 -2.80
N GLY A 83 -7.80 -5.09 -1.61
CA GLY A 83 -8.79 -4.04 -1.34
C GLY A 83 -8.51 -2.76 -2.14
N PHE A 84 -7.28 -2.26 -2.09
CA PHE A 84 -6.89 -1.07 -2.84
C PHE A 84 -6.94 -1.29 -4.35
N GLY A 85 -6.57 -2.50 -4.82
CA GLY A 85 -6.72 -2.90 -6.21
C GLY A 85 -8.19 -2.88 -6.66
N LEU A 86 -9.10 -3.44 -5.85
CA LEU A 86 -10.53 -3.45 -6.17
C LEU A 86 -11.12 -2.04 -6.22
N ILE A 87 -10.77 -1.17 -5.25
CA ILE A 87 -11.18 0.24 -5.26
C ILE A 87 -10.67 0.95 -6.52
N SER A 88 -9.39 0.76 -6.84
CA SER A 88 -8.76 1.37 -8.03
C SER A 88 -9.41 0.87 -9.33
N TYR A 89 -9.77 -0.42 -9.39
CA TYR A 89 -10.49 -1.00 -10.52
C TYR A 89 -11.87 -0.34 -10.67
N ILE A 90 -12.65 -0.22 -9.59
CA ILE A 90 -13.97 0.42 -9.64
C ILE A 90 -13.86 1.89 -10.10
N LEU A 91 -12.93 2.65 -9.52
CA LEU A 91 -12.72 4.06 -9.89
C LEU A 91 -12.23 4.23 -11.32
N LEU A 92 -11.49 3.25 -11.86
CA LEU A 92 -11.08 3.25 -13.26
C LEU A 92 -12.28 3.20 -14.21
N PHE A 93 -13.30 2.39 -13.93
CA PHE A 93 -14.51 2.36 -14.76
C PHE A 93 -15.29 3.68 -14.73
N SER A 94 -15.28 4.37 -13.59
CA SER A 94 -16.03 5.60 -13.41
C SER A 94 -15.34 6.83 -14.00
N ASN A 95 -14.01 6.92 -13.92
CA ASN A 95 -13.27 8.13 -14.28
C ASN A 95 -12.34 7.98 -15.49
N ASN A 96 -12.04 6.74 -15.93
CA ASN A 96 -11.21 6.38 -17.09
C ASN A 96 -9.90 7.18 -17.25
N GLN A 97 -9.28 7.56 -16.14
CA GLN A 97 -8.11 8.45 -16.08
C GLN A 97 -7.01 7.93 -15.15
N GLN A 98 -5.82 8.51 -15.27
CA GLN A 98 -4.81 8.43 -14.22
C GLN A 98 -5.36 9.11 -12.95
N PRO A 99 -5.05 8.62 -11.73
CA PRO A 99 -4.01 7.64 -11.38
C PRO A 99 -4.49 6.19 -11.21
N PHE A 100 -5.76 5.90 -11.46
CA PHE A 100 -6.39 4.63 -11.07
C PHE A 100 -5.81 3.39 -11.79
N ILE A 101 -5.42 3.53 -13.06
CA ILE A 101 -4.75 2.46 -13.83
C ILE A 101 -3.46 2.01 -13.15
N GLY A 102 -2.60 2.97 -12.78
CA GLY A 102 -1.31 2.69 -12.15
C GLY A 102 -1.47 2.02 -10.80
N ASN A 103 -2.42 2.50 -9.99
CA ASN A 103 -2.72 1.92 -8.68
C ASN A 103 -3.22 0.48 -8.78
N PHE A 104 -4.10 0.20 -9.75
CA PHE A 104 -4.59 -1.15 -9.98
C PHE A 104 -3.46 -2.10 -10.40
N ILE A 105 -2.67 -1.72 -11.42
CA ILE A 105 -1.56 -2.55 -11.91
C ILE A 105 -0.55 -2.82 -10.80
N TRP A 106 -0.16 -1.78 -10.05
CA TRP A 106 0.78 -1.92 -8.95
C TRP A 106 0.26 -2.87 -7.86
N SER A 107 -1.02 -2.75 -7.50
CA SER A 107 -1.67 -3.63 -6.52
C SER A 107 -1.67 -5.09 -6.97
N VAL A 108 -1.95 -5.35 -8.25
CA VAL A 108 -1.92 -6.71 -8.82
C VAL A 108 -0.50 -7.29 -8.78
N ILE A 109 0.53 -6.51 -9.14
CA ILE A 109 1.93 -6.94 -9.08
C ILE A 109 2.31 -7.33 -7.65
N VAL A 110 2.01 -6.47 -6.68
CA VAL A 110 2.32 -6.73 -5.26
C VAL A 110 1.57 -7.96 -4.74
N LEU A 111 0.30 -8.12 -5.12
CA LEU A 111 -0.52 -9.27 -4.73
C LEU A 111 0.05 -10.58 -5.27
N ILE A 112 0.29 -10.67 -6.58
CA ILE A 112 0.85 -11.86 -7.24
C ILE A 112 2.21 -12.19 -6.65
N TYR A 113 3.08 -11.20 -6.49
CA TYR A 113 4.42 -11.41 -5.93
C TYR A 113 4.33 -11.92 -4.49
N THR A 114 3.49 -11.31 -3.65
CA THR A 114 3.31 -11.72 -2.26
C THR A 114 2.83 -13.16 -2.15
N LEU A 115 1.90 -13.58 -3.00
CA LEU A 115 1.45 -14.98 -3.09
C LEU A 115 2.57 -15.91 -3.56
N TYR A 116 3.38 -15.50 -4.53
CA TYR A 116 4.52 -16.28 -5.02
C TYR A 116 5.55 -16.55 -3.92
N VAL A 117 5.90 -15.54 -3.11
CA VAL A 117 6.85 -15.69 -1.99
C VAL A 117 6.21 -16.16 -0.69
N ARG A 118 4.95 -16.63 -0.71
CA ARG A 118 4.19 -17.07 0.49
C ARG A 118 5.02 -17.96 1.42
N LYS A 119 5.75 -18.94 0.90
CA LYS A 119 6.53 -19.89 1.72
C LYS A 119 7.50 -19.19 2.68
N SER A 120 8.07 -18.04 2.29
CA SER A 120 8.98 -17.26 3.12
C SER A 120 8.33 -16.67 4.38
N PHE A 121 7.00 -16.47 4.39
CA PHE A 121 6.25 -15.89 5.51
C PHE A 121 5.71 -16.92 6.51
N PHE A 122 5.70 -18.20 6.13
CA PHE A 122 5.10 -19.28 6.93
C PHE A 122 6.12 -20.26 7.47
N HIS A 123 7.41 -19.94 7.42
CA HIS A 123 8.40 -20.75 8.13
C HIS A 123 8.09 -20.79 9.63
N VAL A 124 8.11 -22.00 10.17
CA VAL A 124 8.00 -22.25 11.60
C VAL A 124 9.23 -21.62 12.24
N GLU A 125 9.04 -20.55 13.02
CA GLU A 125 10.03 -20.16 14.03
C GLU A 125 10.18 -21.40 14.92
N LYS A 126 11.30 -22.13 14.77
CA LYS A 126 11.75 -23.01 15.85
C LYS A 126 12.09 -22.08 17.01
N SER A 127 11.12 -21.85 17.89
CA SER A 127 11.40 -21.29 19.22
C SER A 127 12.28 -22.32 19.92
N PHE A 128 13.55 -21.98 20.10
CA PHE A 128 14.43 -22.65 21.06
C PHE A 128 14.07 -22.17 22.46
#